data_AF-X0YDS0-F1
#
_entry.id   AF-X0YDS0-F1
#
_cell.length_a   1.000
_cell.length_b   1.000
_cell.length_c   1.000
_cell.angle_alpha   90.00
_cell.angle_beta   90.00
_cell.angle_gamma   90.00
#
_symmetry.space_group_name_H-M   'P 1'
#
loop_
_entity.id
_entity.type
_entity.pdbx_description
1 polymer ?
#
loop_
_entity_poly.entity_id
_entity_poly.type
_entity_poly.pdbx_seq_one_letter_code
_entity_poly.pdbx_strand_id
1 'polypeptide(L)'
;MPSSVKDRLTNAYEHIFLFAKARRYYFDLDAIRKPHTSDGEYRNKLRAGKEKYTGKGAWSIHEFGSTSVFNMGSSIHPKGKNPGDVWCISTLPFPGAHFATFPPKLITPIIKAGCPKWICSSCGKPRERIRLISRPTYPSKEDPTLKTGRAGLNRYREGVSHKRLNIGQRKIAEKLRELAKNRFVEMRKCFGSKWDHWIRTDDSGARVPMLDDWIELKRIFPSLEIFDSYIISEPKEGWSDCGCGEGWVGGIVLDPFAGSGTALRVARKLGRRFIGIEINQEYAAMCERRVRADKYTPPPEDVQPLTEIFENE
;
A
#
# COMPACT_ATOMS: atom_id res chain seq x y z
N MET A 1 -0.43 30.90 11.14
CA MET A 1 0.38 31.94 11.86
C MET A 1 -0.27 32.30 13.20
N PRO A 2 0.51 32.37 14.30
CA PRO A 2 -0.03 32.84 15.58
C PRO A 2 -0.48 34.29 15.47
N SER A 3 -1.75 34.54 15.76
CA SER A 3 -2.31 35.89 15.82
C SER A 3 -2.17 36.44 17.24
N SER A 4 -1.58 37.63 17.40
CA SER A 4 -1.47 38.32 18.69
C SER A 4 -2.82 38.91 19.09
N VAL A 5 -3.74 38.03 19.47
CA VAL A 5 -5.13 38.38 19.76
C VAL A 5 -5.50 37.77 21.10
N LYS A 6 -6.17 38.56 21.94
CA LYS A 6 -6.52 38.18 23.32
C LYS A 6 -7.98 37.74 23.49
N ASP A 7 -8.85 37.99 22.49
CA ASP A 7 -10.30 37.78 22.57
C ASP A 7 -10.80 36.52 21.84
N ARG A 8 -9.89 35.72 21.27
CA ARG A 8 -10.22 34.47 20.56
C ARG A 8 -9.11 33.44 20.70
N LEU A 9 -9.46 32.18 20.43
CA LEU A 9 -8.51 31.08 20.40
C LEU A 9 -7.42 31.33 19.34
N THR A 10 -6.19 30.97 19.69
CA THR A 10 -5.06 31.08 18.76
C THR A 10 -5.27 30.14 17.58
N ASN A 11 -5.14 30.67 16.37
CA ASN A 11 -5.12 29.83 15.17
C ASN A 11 -3.81 29.03 15.13
N ALA A 12 -3.93 27.70 15.22
CA ALA A 12 -2.81 26.77 15.28
C ALA A 12 -2.79 25.77 14.11
N TYR A 13 -3.53 26.05 13.03
CA TYR A 13 -3.60 25.16 11.86
C TYR A 13 -3.59 25.94 10.54
N GLU A 14 -3.14 25.31 9.48
CA GLU A 14 -3.18 25.86 8.13
C GLU A 14 -3.73 24.79 7.18
N HIS A 15 -4.51 25.21 6.19
CA HIS A 15 -5.07 24.29 5.21
C HIS A 15 -4.07 24.01 4.09
N ILE A 16 -4.08 22.76 3.62
CA ILE A 16 -3.34 22.34 2.44
C ILE A 16 -4.34 21.69 1.50
N PHE A 17 -4.39 22.20 0.28
CA PHE A 17 -5.31 21.71 -0.74
C PHE A 17 -4.56 20.82 -1.72
N LEU A 18 -5.06 19.60 -1.92
CA LEU A 18 -4.59 18.68 -2.96
C LEU A 18 -5.54 18.78 -4.16
N PHE A 19 -5.06 19.35 -5.25
CA PHE A 19 -5.78 19.37 -6.53
C PHE A 19 -5.23 18.27 -7.44
N ALA A 20 -6.11 17.59 -8.16
CA ALA A 20 -5.75 16.56 -9.13
C ALA A 20 -6.40 16.87 -10.49
N LYS A 21 -5.61 16.77 -11.57
CA LYS A 21 -6.09 17.01 -12.95
C LYS A 21 -7.11 15.97 -13.41
N ALA A 22 -7.05 14.76 -12.87
CA ALA A 22 -7.89 13.64 -13.26
C ALA A 22 -8.34 12.83 -12.04
N ARG A 23 -9.44 12.08 -12.22
CA ARG A 23 -10.00 11.19 -11.18
C ARG A 23 -8.99 10.14 -10.70
N ARG A 24 -8.11 9.68 -11.58
CA ARG A 24 -6.98 8.81 -11.27
C ARG A 24 -5.70 9.61 -11.44
N TYR A 25 -4.90 9.69 -10.39
CA TYR A 25 -3.62 10.38 -10.36
C TYR A 25 -2.61 9.56 -9.55
N TYR A 26 -1.33 9.79 -9.76
CA TYR A 26 -0.28 9.09 -9.02
C TYR A 26 -0.35 9.44 -7.52
N PHE A 27 -0.40 8.43 -6.66
CA PHE A 27 -0.36 8.61 -5.21
C PHE A 27 0.22 7.37 -4.49
N ASP A 28 1.43 7.48 -3.91
CA ASP A 28 2.05 6.40 -3.10
C ASP A 28 1.75 6.59 -1.60
N LEU A 29 0.59 6.09 -1.15
CA LEU A 29 0.21 6.11 0.26
C LEU A 29 1.20 5.35 1.14
N ASP A 30 1.78 4.26 0.63
CA ASP A 30 2.70 3.40 1.37
C ASP A 30 3.99 4.14 1.74
N ALA A 31 4.41 5.12 0.94
CA ALA A 31 5.58 5.96 1.21
C ALA A 31 5.39 6.91 2.41
N ILE A 32 4.17 7.11 2.90
CA ILE A 32 3.83 8.05 3.98
C ILE A 32 3.04 7.42 5.15
N ARG A 33 2.90 6.10 5.18
CA ARG A 33 2.22 5.42 6.30
C ARG A 33 2.94 5.67 7.62
N LYS A 34 2.15 5.81 8.69
CA LYS A 34 2.66 5.88 10.06
C LYS A 34 2.84 4.46 10.59
N PRO A 35 4.07 4.04 10.96
CA PRO A 35 4.31 2.73 11.55
C PRO A 35 3.40 2.50 12.76
N HIS A 36 3.03 1.24 12.99
CA HIS A 36 2.19 0.90 14.13
C HIS A 36 2.97 1.07 15.43
N THR A 37 2.29 1.54 16.48
CA THR A 37 2.92 1.87 17.77
C THR A 37 3.15 0.69 18.70
N SER A 38 2.38 -0.41 18.58
CA SER A 38 2.65 -1.61 19.39
C SER A 38 3.83 -2.43 18.85
N ASP A 39 4.53 -3.16 19.71
CA ASP A 39 5.66 -4.01 19.29
C ASP A 39 5.19 -5.23 18.50
N GLY A 40 6.02 -5.67 17.55
CA GLY A 40 5.75 -6.83 16.70
C GLY A 40 5.52 -8.13 17.49
N GLU A 41 6.12 -8.27 18.68
CA GLU A 41 5.96 -9.44 19.55
C GLU A 41 4.53 -9.61 20.09
N TYR A 42 3.88 -8.55 20.55
CA TYR A 42 2.50 -8.63 21.02
C TYR A 42 1.53 -9.05 19.89
N ARG A 43 1.82 -8.59 18.66
CA ARG A 43 1.05 -8.98 17.46
C ARG A 43 1.26 -10.44 17.09
N ASN A 44 2.48 -10.95 17.22
CA ASN A 44 2.79 -12.36 16.98
C ASN A 44 2.15 -13.27 18.04
N LYS A 45 2.08 -12.83 19.31
CA LYS A 45 1.37 -13.55 20.38
C LYS A 45 -0.15 -13.62 20.17
N LEU A 46 -0.77 -12.53 19.70
CA LEU A 46 -2.19 -12.52 19.30
C LEU A 46 -2.46 -13.39 18.07
N ARG A 47 -1.58 -13.36 17.04
CA ARG A 47 -1.68 -14.23 15.85
C ARG A 47 -1.53 -15.72 16.18
N ALA A 48 -0.66 -16.07 17.13
CA ALA A 48 -0.44 -17.45 17.57
C ALA A 48 -1.54 -17.99 18.49
N GLY A 49 -2.59 -17.20 18.79
CA GLY A 49 -3.68 -17.59 19.70
C GLY A 49 -3.24 -17.82 21.15
N LYS A 50 -2.02 -17.41 21.53
CA LYS A 50 -1.42 -17.69 22.84
C LYS A 50 -1.81 -16.67 23.93
N GLU A 51 -2.36 -15.51 23.55
CA GLU A 51 -2.88 -14.50 24.50
C GLU A 51 -4.29 -14.05 24.11
N LYS A 52 -5.22 -14.03 25.07
CA LYS A 52 -6.51 -13.34 24.93
C LYS A 52 -6.30 -11.85 25.19
N TYR A 53 -6.81 -10.99 24.32
CA TYR A 53 -6.75 -9.54 24.47
C TYR A 53 -7.54 -9.10 25.72
N THR A 54 -6.85 -8.62 26.76
CA THR A 54 -7.45 -8.16 28.03
C THR A 54 -7.57 -6.62 28.13
N GLY A 55 -7.27 -5.88 27.05
CA GLY A 55 -7.27 -4.43 27.06
C GLY A 55 -8.68 -3.81 27.09
N LYS A 56 -8.94 -2.94 28.08
CA LYS A 56 -10.11 -2.04 28.23
C LYS A 56 -10.19 -0.98 27.12
N GLY A 57 -10.25 -1.40 25.86
CA GLY A 57 -10.31 -0.52 24.69
C GLY A 57 -10.97 -1.14 23.47
N ALA A 58 -11.59 -2.32 23.62
CA ALA A 58 -12.60 -2.74 22.67
C ALA A 58 -13.83 -1.87 22.92
N TRP A 59 -14.10 -0.90 22.05
CA TRP A 59 -15.48 -0.50 21.84
C TRP A 59 -16.25 -1.78 21.56
N SER A 60 -17.07 -2.19 22.52
CA SER A 60 -17.91 -3.35 22.40
C SER A 60 -18.74 -3.16 21.14
N ILE A 61 -18.40 -3.95 20.12
CA ILE A 61 -19.05 -4.04 18.81
C ILE A 61 -20.52 -4.51 18.93
N HIS A 62 -21.01 -4.67 20.17
CA HIS A 62 -22.35 -5.10 20.52
C HIS A 62 -23.43 -4.01 20.40
N GLU A 63 -23.08 -2.72 20.26
CA GLU A 63 -24.08 -1.66 20.05
C GLU A 63 -24.39 -1.34 18.57
N PHE A 64 -23.59 -1.85 17.62
CA PHE A 64 -23.79 -1.64 16.17
C PHE A 64 -23.94 -2.95 15.39
N GLY A 65 -24.63 -3.94 15.97
CA GLY A 65 -25.29 -5.01 15.22
C GLY A 65 -24.45 -5.87 14.26
N SER A 66 -23.13 -5.97 14.44
CA SER A 66 -22.28 -6.82 13.60
C SER A 66 -21.54 -7.85 14.45
N THR A 67 -22.11 -9.05 14.54
CA THR A 67 -21.52 -10.31 15.06
C THR A 67 -20.41 -10.81 14.15
N SER A 68 -19.39 -10.00 13.94
CA SER A 68 -18.26 -10.41 13.15
C SER A 68 -16.97 -9.97 13.82
N VAL A 69 -16.50 -10.87 14.67
CA VAL A 69 -15.09 -11.04 15.02
C VAL A 69 -14.33 -11.44 13.75
N PHE A 70 -14.33 -10.56 12.73
CA PHE A 70 -13.56 -10.76 11.51
C PHE A 70 -12.10 -10.48 11.84
N ASN A 71 -11.39 -11.56 12.15
CA ASN A 71 -9.99 -11.79 11.80
C ASN A 71 -9.10 -10.53 11.84
N MET A 72 -8.84 -10.04 13.05
CA MET A 72 -8.07 -8.83 13.35
C MET A 72 -6.62 -8.87 12.79
N GLY A 73 -6.14 -10.05 12.38
CA GLY A 73 -4.82 -10.23 11.77
C GLY A 73 -4.71 -9.90 10.27
N SER A 74 -5.85 -9.72 9.57
CA SER A 74 -5.91 -9.47 8.10
C SER A 74 -6.18 -8.01 7.71
N SER A 75 -6.60 -7.16 8.66
CA SER A 75 -7.04 -5.78 8.40
C SER A 75 -5.95 -4.72 8.58
N ILE A 76 -4.73 -5.13 8.93
CA ILE A 76 -3.64 -4.22 9.30
C ILE A 76 -2.59 -4.19 8.20
N HIS A 77 -2.40 -3.03 7.57
CA HIS A 77 -1.40 -2.88 6.51
C HIS A 77 0.03 -2.98 7.10
N PRO A 78 0.94 -3.80 6.53
CA PRO A 78 2.27 -4.04 7.14
C PRO A 78 3.13 -2.80 7.34
N LYS A 79 3.05 -1.83 6.43
CA LYS A 79 3.79 -0.54 6.54
C LYS A 79 3.18 0.47 7.51
N GLY A 80 2.05 0.18 8.14
CA GLY A 80 1.41 1.10 9.07
C GLY A 80 0.04 1.63 8.63
N LYS A 81 -0.53 2.50 9.45
CA LYS A 81 -1.82 3.13 9.19
C LYS A 81 -1.70 4.31 8.21
N ASN A 82 -2.80 4.66 7.57
CA ASN A 82 -2.91 5.92 6.82
C ASN A 82 -2.60 7.09 7.80
N PRO A 83 -1.73 8.05 7.44
CA PRO A 83 -1.39 9.17 8.32
C PRO A 83 -2.57 10.06 8.70
N GLY A 84 -3.68 10.03 7.96
CA GLY A 84 -4.80 10.96 8.08
C GLY A 84 -4.58 12.26 7.31
N ASP A 85 -5.57 13.14 7.34
CA ASP A 85 -5.59 14.47 6.69
C ASP A 85 -5.21 15.61 7.65
N VAL A 86 -5.13 15.36 8.96
CA VAL A 86 -4.65 16.33 9.96
C VAL A 86 -3.24 15.96 10.44
N TRP A 87 -2.28 16.86 10.21
CA TRP A 87 -0.86 16.65 10.55
C TRP A 87 -0.36 17.66 11.57
N CYS A 88 0.15 17.18 12.72
CA CYS A 88 0.81 18.01 13.71
C CYS A 88 2.28 18.22 13.33
N ILE A 89 2.62 19.40 12.80
CA ILE A 89 3.98 19.74 12.35
C ILE A 89 4.40 21.07 12.97
N SER A 90 5.48 21.07 13.73
CA SER A 90 6.07 22.29 14.29
C SER A 90 6.72 23.13 13.20
N THR A 91 6.56 24.46 13.31
CA THR A 91 7.33 25.42 12.52
C THR A 91 8.81 25.33 12.90
N LEU A 92 9.69 25.66 11.95
CA LEU A 92 11.13 25.70 12.19
C LEU A 92 11.63 27.12 11.92
N PRO A 93 12.53 27.66 12.76
CA PRO A 93 13.12 28.96 12.52
C PRO A 93 13.98 28.90 11.24
N PHE A 94 13.97 29.99 10.49
CA PHE A 94 14.78 30.14 9.29
C PHE A 94 15.66 31.38 9.41
N PRO A 95 17.01 31.24 9.41
CA PRO A 95 17.92 32.36 9.64
C PRO A 95 18.13 33.28 8.43
N GLY A 96 17.40 33.09 7.33
CA GLY A 96 17.48 33.94 6.13
C GLY A 96 16.32 34.93 6.05
N ALA A 97 16.44 35.94 5.17
CA ALA A 97 15.46 37.01 4.95
C ALA A 97 14.11 36.56 4.33
N HIS A 98 13.81 35.26 4.34
CA HIS A 98 12.57 34.72 3.79
C HIS A 98 11.57 34.45 4.92
N PHE A 99 10.50 35.24 4.98
CA PHE A 99 9.56 35.26 6.10
C PHE A 99 8.63 34.03 6.16
N ALA A 100 8.46 33.30 5.06
CA ALA A 100 7.46 32.23 4.92
C ALA A 100 8.06 30.89 4.47
N THR A 101 9.08 30.38 5.16
CA THR A 101 9.64 29.07 4.80
C THR A 101 8.81 27.92 5.35
N PHE A 102 8.30 27.05 4.48
CA PHE A 102 7.68 25.81 4.91
C PHE A 102 8.67 24.91 5.67
N PRO A 103 8.25 24.18 6.72
CA PRO A 103 9.08 23.18 7.36
C PRO A 103 9.28 21.97 6.42
N PRO A 104 10.51 21.43 6.25
CA PRO A 104 10.74 20.26 5.40
C PRO A 104 9.90 19.03 5.75
N LYS A 105 9.52 18.89 7.04
CA LYS A 105 8.63 17.82 7.53
C LYS A 105 7.24 17.87 6.90
N LEU A 106 6.78 19.04 6.46
CA LEU A 106 5.52 19.18 5.74
C LEU A 106 5.63 18.76 4.27
N ILE A 107 6.69 19.20 3.61
CA ILE A 107 6.90 18.95 2.18
C ILE A 107 7.24 17.48 1.90
N THR A 108 8.02 16.86 2.78
CA THR A 108 8.52 15.48 2.60
C THR A 108 7.41 14.47 2.29
N PRO A 109 6.32 14.35 3.08
CA PRO A 109 5.23 13.43 2.76
C PRO A 109 4.49 13.81 1.46
N ILE A 110 4.34 15.10 1.16
CA ILE A 110 3.68 15.57 -0.08
C ILE A 110 4.45 15.07 -1.31
N ILE A 111 5.77 15.23 -1.35
CA ILE A 111 6.60 14.75 -2.47
C ILE A 111 6.66 13.23 -2.50
N LYS A 112 6.76 12.56 -1.34
CA LYS A 112 6.79 11.09 -1.28
C LYS A 112 5.52 10.45 -1.84
N ALA A 113 4.36 11.00 -1.51
CA ALA A 113 3.08 10.47 -1.98
C ALA A 113 2.72 10.96 -3.39
N GLY A 114 2.84 12.27 -3.66
CA GLY A 114 2.33 12.89 -4.88
C GLY A 114 3.30 12.92 -6.07
N CYS A 115 4.61 12.74 -5.86
CA CYS A 115 5.61 12.77 -6.94
C CYS A 115 6.31 11.40 -7.09
N PRO A 116 6.21 10.77 -8.27
CA PRO A 116 6.81 9.46 -8.51
C PRO A 116 8.32 9.50 -8.28
N LYS A 117 8.83 8.45 -7.64
CA LYS A 117 10.28 8.31 -7.44
C LYS A 117 10.99 8.09 -8.77
N TRP A 118 10.38 7.33 -9.68
CA TRP A 118 10.89 7.08 -11.02
C TRP A 118 9.83 7.40 -12.06
N ILE A 119 10.26 8.02 -13.16
CA ILE A 119 9.52 8.16 -14.40
C ILE A 119 10.38 7.64 -15.55
N CYS A 120 9.77 7.05 -16.57
CA CYS A 120 10.50 6.60 -17.76
C CYS A 120 11.16 7.81 -18.44
N SER A 121 12.45 7.69 -18.81
CA SER A 121 13.18 8.74 -19.51
C SER A 121 12.57 9.08 -20.88
N SER A 122 11.91 8.12 -21.53
CA SER A 122 11.30 8.27 -22.85
C SER A 122 9.82 8.69 -22.76
N CYS A 123 8.95 7.88 -22.14
CA CYS A 123 7.51 8.15 -22.15
C CYS A 123 6.98 8.95 -20.94
N GLY A 124 7.81 9.19 -19.92
CA GLY A 124 7.41 9.92 -18.72
C GLY A 124 6.42 9.21 -17.79
N LYS A 125 5.99 7.98 -18.11
CA LYS A 125 5.09 7.22 -17.24
C LYS A 125 5.73 6.97 -15.88
N PRO A 126 4.97 7.14 -14.77
CA PRO A 126 5.48 6.85 -13.45
C PRO A 126 5.68 5.35 -13.25
N ARG A 127 6.73 5.00 -12.52
CA ARG A 127 6.90 3.64 -12.01
C ARG A 127 6.03 3.48 -10.76
N GLU A 128 5.03 2.61 -10.83
CA GLU A 128 4.11 2.35 -9.73
C GLU A 128 4.61 1.20 -8.87
N ARG A 129 4.40 1.30 -7.56
CA ARG A 129 4.73 0.20 -6.64
C ARG A 129 3.77 -0.95 -6.90
N ILE A 130 4.34 -2.10 -7.24
CA ILE A 130 3.62 -3.36 -7.33
C ILE A 130 3.86 -4.13 -6.05
N ARG A 131 2.77 -4.65 -5.49
CA ARG A 131 2.83 -5.57 -4.36
C ARG A 131 2.16 -6.88 -4.72
N LEU A 132 2.96 -7.93 -4.78
CA LEU A 132 2.46 -9.27 -4.93
C LEU A 132 2.03 -9.79 -3.57
N ILE A 133 0.72 -9.95 -3.45
CA ILE A 133 0.10 -10.63 -2.34
C ILE A 133 -0.51 -11.88 -2.95
N SER A 134 -0.19 -13.04 -2.37
CA SER A 134 -0.87 -14.30 -2.67
C SER A 134 -2.34 -14.16 -2.26
N ARG A 135 -3.19 -13.77 -3.21
CA ARG A 135 -4.64 -13.82 -3.04
C ARG A 135 -5.22 -14.84 -4.00
N PRO A 136 -5.75 -15.94 -3.47
CA PRO A 136 -6.48 -16.87 -4.28
C PRO A 136 -7.73 -16.20 -4.84
N THR A 137 -7.74 -15.96 -6.15
CA THR A 137 -8.80 -15.23 -6.87
C THR A 137 -9.09 -15.92 -8.19
N TYR A 138 -10.22 -15.59 -8.82
CA TYR A 138 -10.68 -16.21 -10.07
C TYR A 138 -9.88 -15.72 -11.29
N PRO A 139 -9.66 -16.56 -12.32
CA PRO A 139 -9.47 -16.07 -13.68
C PRO A 139 -10.69 -15.23 -14.08
N SER A 140 -10.49 -14.03 -14.65
CA SER A 140 -11.60 -13.09 -14.92
C SER A 140 -12.66 -13.66 -15.87
N LYS A 141 -12.28 -14.60 -16.75
CA LYS A 141 -13.15 -15.23 -17.73
C LYS A 141 -14.02 -16.36 -17.16
N GLU A 142 -13.66 -16.89 -15.99
CA GLU A 142 -14.31 -18.07 -15.38
C GLU A 142 -15.03 -17.76 -14.05
N ASP A 143 -15.13 -16.48 -13.67
CA ASP A 143 -15.74 -16.07 -12.40
C ASP A 143 -17.28 -16.22 -12.44
N PRO A 144 -17.87 -17.22 -11.74
CA PRO A 144 -19.32 -17.43 -11.71
C PRO A 144 -20.06 -16.29 -11.01
N THR A 145 -19.34 -15.47 -10.23
CA THR A 145 -19.90 -14.30 -9.54
C THR A 145 -20.22 -13.12 -10.47
N LEU A 146 -19.75 -13.17 -11.72
CA LEU A 146 -20.14 -12.22 -12.77
C LEU A 146 -21.61 -12.43 -13.20
N LYS A 147 -22.10 -13.68 -13.21
CA LYS A 147 -23.48 -14.01 -13.61
C LYS A 147 -24.46 -13.95 -12.44
N THR A 148 -24.01 -14.24 -11.21
CA THR A 148 -24.88 -14.37 -10.03
C THR A 148 -25.07 -13.06 -9.23
N GLY A 149 -24.47 -11.95 -9.66
CA GLY A 149 -24.61 -10.63 -9.02
C GLY A 149 -23.93 -10.48 -7.64
N ARG A 150 -23.52 -11.59 -7.00
CA ARG A 150 -22.83 -11.61 -5.71
C ARG A 150 -21.38 -11.16 -5.87
N ALA A 151 -21.09 -9.87 -5.73
CA ALA A 151 -19.72 -9.36 -5.78
C ALA A 151 -18.84 -9.97 -4.68
N GLY A 152 -18.06 -11.01 -5.03
CA GLY A 152 -17.10 -11.60 -4.11
C GLY A 152 -15.97 -10.63 -3.76
N LEU A 153 -15.36 -10.82 -2.57
CA LEU A 153 -14.11 -10.16 -2.14
C LEU A 153 -12.93 -10.35 -3.11
N ASN A 154 -13.08 -11.22 -4.11
CA ASN A 154 -12.04 -11.69 -5.03
C ASN A 154 -12.11 -11.10 -6.45
N ARG A 155 -12.98 -10.11 -6.70
CA ARG A 155 -13.07 -9.43 -8.03
C ARG A 155 -11.84 -8.59 -8.36
N TYR A 156 -11.62 -8.37 -9.66
CA TYR A 156 -10.63 -7.40 -10.12
C TYR A 156 -10.94 -5.99 -9.62
N ARG A 157 -9.97 -5.37 -8.94
CA ARG A 157 -9.97 -3.93 -8.65
C ARG A 157 -8.83 -3.28 -9.42
N GLU A 158 -9.18 -2.37 -10.30
CA GLU A 158 -8.24 -1.61 -11.12
C GLU A 158 -7.28 -0.79 -10.23
N GLY A 159 -5.98 -0.93 -10.45
CA GLY A 159 -4.92 -0.30 -9.62
C GLY A 159 -4.46 -1.15 -8.44
N VAL A 160 -4.98 -2.38 -8.28
CA VAL A 160 -4.47 -3.33 -7.30
C VAL A 160 -3.70 -4.42 -8.06
N SER A 161 -2.38 -4.32 -8.08
CA SER A 161 -1.46 -5.23 -8.78
C SER A 161 -1.31 -6.59 -8.07
N HIS A 162 -2.43 -7.26 -7.79
CA HIS A 162 -2.38 -8.63 -7.29
C HIS A 162 -2.29 -9.56 -8.49
N LYS A 163 -1.13 -10.21 -8.69
CA LYS A 163 -1.03 -11.37 -9.59
C LYS A 163 -1.86 -12.49 -8.95
N ARG A 164 -2.74 -13.06 -9.76
CA ARG A 164 -3.85 -13.93 -9.31
C ARG A 164 -3.49 -15.38 -9.54
N LEU A 165 -4.08 -16.26 -8.76
CA LEU A 165 -4.14 -17.66 -9.15
C LEU A 165 -4.88 -17.76 -10.49
N ASN A 166 -4.20 -18.24 -11.52
CA ASN A 166 -4.84 -18.54 -12.80
C ASN A 166 -5.37 -19.98 -12.80
N ILE A 167 -6.03 -20.39 -11.70
CA ILE A 167 -6.58 -21.74 -11.51
C ILE A 167 -8.07 -21.59 -11.21
N GLY A 168 -8.91 -22.19 -12.06
CA GLY A 168 -10.36 -22.21 -11.86
C GLY A 168 -10.72 -22.84 -10.52
N GLN A 169 -11.62 -22.20 -9.77
CA GLN A 169 -11.99 -22.66 -8.43
C GLN A 169 -12.54 -24.08 -8.36
N ARG A 170 -13.23 -24.49 -9.42
CA ARG A 170 -13.75 -25.84 -9.55
C ARG A 170 -12.63 -26.87 -9.46
N LYS A 171 -11.50 -26.61 -10.13
CA LYS A 171 -10.30 -27.45 -10.05
C LYS A 171 -9.71 -27.50 -8.64
N ILE A 172 -9.76 -26.38 -7.92
CA ILE A 172 -9.35 -26.31 -6.50
C ILE A 172 -10.30 -27.16 -5.63
N ALA A 173 -11.61 -26.98 -5.78
CA ALA A 173 -12.63 -27.70 -5.04
C ALA A 173 -12.56 -29.22 -5.30
N GLU A 174 -12.39 -29.61 -6.56
CA GLU A 174 -12.21 -31.00 -6.97
C GLU A 174 -10.96 -31.62 -6.33
N LYS A 175 -9.81 -30.91 -6.33
CA LYS A 175 -8.61 -31.40 -5.67
C LYS A 175 -8.77 -31.52 -4.15
N LEU A 176 -9.40 -30.54 -3.51
CA LEU A 176 -9.67 -30.59 -2.07
C LEU A 176 -10.60 -31.77 -1.71
N ARG A 177 -11.62 -32.05 -2.53
CA ARG A 177 -12.47 -33.23 -2.37
C ARG A 177 -11.70 -34.54 -2.53
N GLU A 178 -10.83 -34.60 -3.53
CA GLU A 178 -9.99 -35.76 -3.81
C GLU A 178 -9.04 -36.05 -2.64
N LEU A 179 -8.31 -35.04 -2.16
CA LEU A 179 -7.36 -35.17 -1.06
C LEU A 179 -8.04 -35.50 0.28
N ALA A 180 -9.21 -34.92 0.51
CA ALA A 180 -9.99 -35.14 1.72
C ALA A 180 -10.95 -36.34 1.61
N LYS A 181 -10.77 -37.24 0.63
CA LYS A 181 -11.58 -38.45 0.51
C LYS A 181 -11.61 -39.19 1.85
N ASN A 182 -12.80 -39.45 2.36
CA ASN A 182 -13.06 -40.05 3.68
C ASN A 182 -12.68 -39.20 4.92
N ARG A 183 -12.20 -37.96 4.75
CA ARG A 183 -11.82 -37.03 5.83
C ARG A 183 -12.72 -35.79 5.93
N PHE A 184 -13.89 -35.79 5.27
CA PHE A 184 -14.78 -34.62 5.21
C PHE A 184 -15.25 -34.15 6.60
N VAL A 185 -15.58 -35.08 7.50
CA VAL A 185 -16.00 -34.76 8.88
C VAL A 185 -14.86 -34.12 9.67
N GLU A 186 -13.64 -34.63 9.50
CA GLU A 186 -12.43 -34.08 10.11
C GLU A 186 -12.16 -32.66 9.59
N MET A 187 -12.21 -32.46 8.27
CA MET A 187 -11.98 -31.14 7.68
C MET A 187 -13.04 -30.12 8.10
N ARG A 188 -14.29 -30.54 8.24
CA ARG A 188 -15.36 -29.70 8.77
C ARG A 188 -15.15 -29.32 10.23
N LYS A 189 -14.51 -30.18 11.05
CA LYS A 189 -14.10 -29.83 12.41
C LYS A 189 -12.94 -28.82 12.42
N CYS A 190 -11.96 -28.99 11.52
CA CYS A 190 -10.78 -28.10 11.44
C CYS A 190 -11.14 -26.70 10.94
N PHE A 191 -11.97 -26.60 9.90
CA PHE A 191 -12.21 -25.34 9.18
C PHE A 191 -13.64 -24.80 9.31
N GLY A 192 -14.53 -25.53 9.97
CA GLY A 192 -15.93 -25.15 10.16
C GLY A 192 -16.68 -25.02 8.84
N SER A 193 -17.58 -24.04 8.78
CA SER A 193 -18.39 -23.74 7.58
C SER A 193 -17.55 -23.32 6.37
N LYS A 194 -16.28 -22.93 6.55
CA LYS A 194 -15.40 -22.57 5.42
C LYS A 194 -15.14 -23.77 4.52
N TRP A 195 -14.96 -24.97 5.10
CA TRP A 195 -14.72 -26.19 4.35
C TRP A 195 -15.84 -26.45 3.33
N ASP A 196 -17.09 -26.37 3.79
CA ASP A 196 -18.29 -26.57 2.98
C ASP A 196 -18.41 -25.55 1.82
N HIS A 197 -17.75 -24.40 1.93
CA HIS A 197 -17.64 -23.43 0.84
C HIS A 197 -16.48 -23.71 -0.12
N TRP A 198 -15.37 -24.30 0.36
CA TRP A 198 -14.19 -24.58 -0.48
C TRP A 198 -14.35 -25.76 -1.41
N ILE A 199 -15.17 -26.73 -1.02
CA ILE A 199 -15.42 -27.95 -1.80
C ILE A 199 -16.64 -27.83 -2.73
N ARG A 200 -17.18 -26.63 -2.97
CA ARG A 200 -18.34 -26.48 -3.87
C ARG A 200 -17.90 -26.54 -5.32
N THR A 201 -18.62 -27.32 -6.11
CA THR A 201 -18.38 -27.51 -7.55
C THR A 201 -19.56 -27.06 -8.40
N ASP A 202 -20.60 -26.48 -7.77
CA ASP A 202 -21.79 -25.94 -8.43
C ASP A 202 -21.53 -24.54 -9.02
N ASP A 203 -22.50 -24.03 -9.78
CA ASP A 203 -22.41 -22.73 -10.45
C ASP A 203 -22.37 -21.53 -9.48
N SER A 204 -22.54 -21.77 -8.18
CA SER A 204 -22.34 -20.73 -7.16
C SER A 204 -20.87 -20.44 -6.88
N GLY A 205 -19.97 -21.34 -7.31
CA GLY A 205 -18.52 -21.23 -7.14
C GLY A 205 -18.06 -21.56 -5.72
N ALA A 206 -16.85 -22.13 -5.59
CA ALA A 206 -16.23 -22.31 -4.29
C ALA A 206 -15.80 -20.96 -3.71
N ARG A 207 -15.68 -20.83 -2.38
CA ARG A 207 -14.71 -19.86 -1.86
C ARG A 207 -13.33 -20.49 -1.98
N VAL A 208 -12.29 -19.69 -2.13
CA VAL A 208 -10.92 -20.23 -2.06
C VAL A 208 -10.39 -20.04 -0.64
N PRO A 209 -9.69 -21.03 -0.06
CA PRO A 209 -9.00 -20.86 1.23
C PRO A 209 -8.10 -19.61 1.22
N MET A 210 -7.97 -18.90 2.35
CA MET A 210 -7.00 -17.80 2.47
C MET A 210 -5.60 -18.34 2.77
N LEU A 211 -4.56 -17.48 2.81
CA LEU A 211 -3.18 -17.89 3.06
C LEU A 211 -3.03 -18.77 4.32
N ASP A 212 -3.60 -18.34 5.45
CA ASP A 212 -3.51 -19.09 6.71
C ASP A 212 -4.23 -20.45 6.61
N ASP A 213 -5.36 -20.49 5.90
CA ASP A 213 -6.09 -21.74 5.65
C ASP A 213 -5.26 -22.68 4.74
N TRP A 214 -4.53 -22.14 3.77
CA TRP A 214 -3.64 -22.91 2.89
C TRP A 214 -2.45 -23.52 3.63
N ILE A 215 -1.83 -22.76 4.53
CA ILE A 215 -0.72 -23.26 5.36
C ILE A 215 -1.21 -24.48 6.16
N GLU A 216 -2.40 -24.37 6.76
CA GLU A 216 -3.01 -25.46 7.51
C GLU A 216 -3.41 -26.65 6.61
N LEU A 217 -3.98 -26.39 5.43
CA LEU A 217 -4.30 -27.44 4.45
C LEU A 217 -3.05 -28.17 3.97
N LYS A 218 -1.92 -27.48 3.74
CA LYS A 218 -0.65 -28.09 3.36
C LYS A 218 -0.06 -28.93 4.48
N ARG A 219 -0.26 -28.52 5.74
CA ARG A 219 0.11 -29.32 6.92
C ARG A 219 -0.68 -30.63 7.00
N ILE A 220 -1.98 -30.59 6.70
CA ILE A 220 -2.88 -31.75 6.71
C ILE A 220 -2.71 -32.64 5.47
N PHE A 221 -2.44 -32.02 4.31
CA PHE A 221 -2.27 -32.65 3.01
C PHE A 221 -0.92 -32.24 2.39
N PRO A 222 0.20 -32.85 2.78
CA PRO A 222 1.53 -32.48 2.26
C PRO A 222 1.65 -32.60 0.73
N SER A 223 0.92 -33.54 0.13
CA SER A 223 0.82 -33.78 -1.33
C SER A 223 0.00 -32.73 -2.10
N LEU A 224 -0.51 -31.70 -1.42
CA LEU A 224 -1.19 -30.58 -2.06
C LEU A 224 -0.15 -29.66 -2.73
N GLU A 225 0.22 -29.97 -3.97
CA GLU A 225 1.26 -29.24 -4.72
C GLU A 225 0.74 -28.02 -5.51
N ILE A 226 -0.59 -27.86 -5.63
CA ILE A 226 -1.24 -26.84 -6.48
C ILE A 226 -0.80 -25.39 -6.14
N PHE A 227 -0.15 -25.17 -4.99
CA PHE A 227 0.14 -23.85 -4.45
C PHE A 227 1.59 -23.60 -4.05
N ASP A 228 2.50 -24.57 -4.22
CA ASP A 228 3.88 -24.39 -3.75
C ASP A 228 4.60 -23.23 -4.46
N SER A 229 4.25 -22.96 -5.73
CA SER A 229 4.72 -21.79 -6.50
C SER A 229 3.91 -20.50 -6.28
N TYR A 230 2.75 -20.58 -5.62
CA TYR A 230 1.82 -19.45 -5.44
C TYR A 230 1.72 -18.93 -4.00
N ILE A 231 2.19 -19.73 -3.02
CA ILE A 231 2.33 -19.31 -1.63
C ILE A 231 3.59 -18.44 -1.54
N ILE A 232 3.40 -17.16 -1.84
CA ILE A 232 4.36 -16.13 -1.47
C ILE A 232 4.24 -15.98 0.06
N SER A 233 5.12 -16.63 0.80
CA SER A 233 5.20 -16.57 2.27
C SER A 233 5.48 -15.15 2.77
N GLU A 234 6.21 -14.35 1.99
CA GLU A 234 6.50 -12.95 2.25
C GLU A 234 6.14 -12.07 1.05
N PRO A 235 5.23 -11.08 1.17
CA PRO A 235 4.80 -10.24 0.05
C PRO A 235 5.99 -9.64 -0.71
N LYS A 236 6.18 -10.03 -1.97
CA LYS A 236 7.22 -9.45 -2.83
C LYS A 236 6.80 -8.03 -3.24
N GLU A 237 7.67 -7.07 -2.98
CA GLU A 237 7.54 -5.69 -3.46
C GLU A 237 8.46 -5.45 -4.65
N GLY A 238 8.03 -4.56 -5.53
CA GLY A 238 8.76 -4.18 -6.71
C GLY A 238 7.97 -3.14 -7.50
N TRP A 239 8.27 -3.00 -8.78
CA TRP A 239 7.83 -1.83 -9.54
C TRP A 239 7.29 -2.23 -10.91
N SER A 240 6.35 -1.43 -11.41
CA SER A 240 5.82 -1.59 -12.76
C SER A 240 6.87 -1.33 -13.82
N ASP A 241 6.64 -1.83 -15.02
CA ASP A 241 7.37 -1.42 -16.22
C ASP A 241 6.41 -0.77 -17.22
N CYS A 242 6.91 0.23 -17.93
CA CYS A 242 6.21 0.87 -19.03
C CYS A 242 6.42 0.15 -20.38
N GLY A 243 7.39 -0.77 -20.46
CA GLY A 243 7.72 -1.54 -21.66
C GLY A 243 8.56 -0.80 -22.69
N CYS A 244 9.06 0.39 -22.38
CA CYS A 244 9.88 1.18 -23.31
C CYS A 244 11.31 0.64 -23.44
N GLY A 245 11.82 -0.17 -22.51
CA GLY A 245 13.21 -0.62 -22.49
C GLY A 245 14.24 0.48 -22.18
N GLU A 246 13.76 1.68 -21.85
CA GLU A 246 14.57 2.86 -21.56
C GLU A 246 14.78 3.06 -20.06
N GLY A 247 15.82 3.82 -19.70
CA GLY A 247 16.18 4.10 -18.31
C GLY A 247 15.10 4.85 -17.50
N TRP A 248 15.27 4.85 -16.19
CA TRP A 248 14.37 5.51 -15.25
C TRP A 248 15.05 6.72 -14.60
N VAL A 249 14.37 7.87 -14.58
CA VAL A 249 14.87 9.11 -13.97
C VAL A 249 13.94 9.59 -12.86
N GLY A 250 14.42 10.51 -12.01
CA GLY A 250 13.61 11.11 -10.97
C GLY A 250 12.37 11.83 -11.51
N GLY A 251 11.22 11.65 -10.84
CA GLY A 251 10.02 12.44 -11.09
C GLY A 251 10.26 13.94 -10.90
N ILE A 252 9.41 14.78 -11.47
CA ILE A 252 9.59 16.24 -11.49
C ILE A 252 8.64 16.90 -10.49
N VAL A 253 9.17 17.81 -9.67
CA VAL A 253 8.40 18.71 -8.80
C VAL A 253 8.45 20.14 -9.36
N LEU A 254 7.30 20.76 -9.58
CA LEU A 254 7.21 22.18 -9.94
C LEU A 254 6.82 22.98 -8.70
N ASP A 255 7.60 24.02 -8.39
CA ASP A 255 7.25 25.03 -7.40
C ASP A 255 7.25 26.41 -8.06
N PRO A 256 6.07 26.98 -8.38
CA PRO A 256 5.97 28.27 -9.06
C PRO A 256 6.30 29.47 -8.14
N PHE A 257 6.42 29.23 -6.82
CA PHE A 257 6.74 30.24 -5.81
C PHE A 257 7.82 29.69 -4.88
N ALA A 258 8.97 29.35 -5.47
CA ALA A 258 10.01 28.57 -4.81
C ALA A 258 10.57 29.24 -3.54
N GLY A 259 10.54 30.58 -3.47
CA GLY A 259 11.00 31.33 -2.31
C GLY A 259 12.43 30.95 -1.92
N SER A 260 12.64 30.55 -0.67
CA SER A 260 13.95 30.06 -0.20
C SER A 260 14.33 28.64 -0.66
N GLY A 261 13.47 27.97 -1.43
CA GLY A 261 13.74 26.69 -2.09
C GLY A 261 13.49 25.43 -1.26
N THR A 262 12.74 25.49 -0.14
CA THR A 262 12.54 24.29 0.71
C THR A 262 11.96 23.11 -0.07
N ALA A 263 10.97 23.34 -0.94
CA ALA A 263 10.38 22.25 -1.73
C ALA A 263 11.39 21.60 -2.67
N LEU A 264 12.20 22.41 -3.36
CA LEU A 264 13.23 21.96 -4.28
C LEU A 264 14.34 21.18 -3.58
N ARG A 265 14.77 21.65 -2.40
CA ARG A 265 15.74 20.94 -1.56
C ARG A 265 15.24 19.55 -1.16
N VAL A 266 13.98 19.46 -0.72
CA VAL A 266 13.36 18.17 -0.36
C VAL A 266 13.24 17.28 -1.60
N ALA A 267 12.82 17.81 -2.75
CA ALA A 267 12.79 17.08 -4.01
C ALA A 267 14.16 16.48 -4.34
N ARG A 268 15.22 17.32 -4.30
CA ARG A 268 16.61 16.92 -4.58
C ARG A 268 17.10 15.81 -3.66
N LYS A 269 16.89 15.95 -2.35
CA LYS A 269 17.28 14.93 -1.34
C LYS A 269 16.52 13.62 -1.51
N LEU A 270 15.30 13.67 -2.04
CA LEU A 270 14.49 12.49 -2.33
C LEU A 270 14.76 11.91 -3.74
N GLY A 271 15.75 12.43 -4.47
CA GLY A 271 16.09 11.96 -5.82
C GLY A 271 15.13 12.40 -6.92
N ARG A 272 14.25 13.37 -6.64
CA ARG A 272 13.38 13.99 -7.64
C ARG A 272 14.11 15.12 -8.36
N ARG A 273 13.77 15.30 -9.64
CA ARG A 273 14.07 16.50 -10.41
C ARG A 273 13.07 17.58 -10.03
N PHE A 274 13.36 18.83 -10.36
CA PHE A 274 12.48 19.93 -10.02
C PHE A 274 12.67 21.13 -10.93
N ILE A 275 11.65 21.98 -10.97
CA ILE A 275 11.65 23.31 -11.59
C ILE A 275 11.14 24.27 -10.52
N GLY A 276 11.92 25.30 -10.23
CA GLY A 276 11.54 26.37 -9.29
C GLY A 276 11.44 27.70 -10.03
N ILE A 277 10.37 28.44 -9.76
CA ILE A 277 10.17 29.80 -10.28
C ILE A 277 10.12 30.74 -9.07
N GLU A 278 10.87 31.84 -9.13
CA GLU A 278 10.88 32.87 -8.11
C GLU A 278 11.12 34.22 -8.78
N ILE A 279 10.28 35.20 -8.46
CA ILE A 279 10.33 36.53 -9.09
C ILE A 279 11.38 37.42 -8.42
N ASN A 280 11.61 37.25 -7.12
CA ASN A 280 12.61 38.01 -6.39
C ASN A 280 14.01 37.43 -6.63
N GLN A 281 14.90 38.22 -7.24
CA GLN A 281 16.23 37.77 -7.61
C GLN A 281 17.10 37.34 -6.42
N GLU A 282 16.97 38.00 -5.26
CA GLU A 282 17.71 37.64 -4.05
C GLU A 282 17.26 36.29 -3.48
N TYR A 283 15.95 36.02 -3.51
CA TYR A 283 15.40 34.74 -3.12
C TYR A 283 15.76 33.63 -4.10
N ALA A 284 15.74 33.91 -5.41
CA ALA A 284 16.20 32.97 -6.43
C ALA A 284 17.68 32.59 -6.21
N ALA A 285 18.56 33.57 -5.99
CA ALA A 285 19.98 33.33 -5.71
C ALA A 285 20.20 32.57 -4.38
N MET A 286 19.41 32.88 -3.34
CA MET A 286 19.43 32.13 -2.08
C MET A 286 18.99 30.67 -2.29
N CYS A 287 17.88 30.45 -3.00
CA CYS A 287 17.35 29.15 -3.33
C CYS A 287 18.38 28.31 -4.09
N GLU A 288 18.98 28.86 -5.14
CA GLU A 288 20.01 28.18 -5.95
C GLU A 288 21.20 27.72 -5.10
N ARG A 289 21.77 28.61 -4.28
CA ARG A 289 22.88 28.25 -3.36
C ARG A 289 22.50 27.10 -2.43
N ARG A 290 21.31 27.15 -1.84
CA ARG A 290 20.85 26.13 -0.87
C ARG A 290 20.58 24.79 -1.53
N VAL A 291 20.01 24.78 -2.72
CA VAL A 291 19.73 23.56 -3.49
C VAL A 291 21.04 22.93 -3.98
N ARG A 292 22.00 23.73 -4.45
CA ARG A 292 23.34 23.24 -4.86
C ARG A 292 24.12 22.60 -3.72
N ALA A 293 23.96 23.10 -2.49
CA ALA A 293 24.60 22.52 -1.31
C ALA A 293 24.08 21.12 -0.94
N ASP A 294 22.87 20.75 -1.36
CA ASP A 294 22.33 19.42 -1.12
C ASP A 294 22.83 18.43 -2.19
N LYS A 295 23.22 17.22 -1.75
CA LYS A 295 23.57 16.14 -2.68
C LYS A 295 22.30 15.63 -3.38
N TYR A 296 22.39 15.44 -4.69
CA TYR A 296 21.37 14.71 -5.44
C TYR A 296 21.69 13.23 -5.37
N THR A 297 20.76 12.44 -4.84
CA THR A 297 20.85 10.98 -4.86
C THR A 297 19.87 10.48 -5.91
N PRO A 298 20.32 10.09 -7.12
CA PRO A 298 19.41 9.52 -8.10
C PRO A 298 18.74 8.28 -7.49
N PRO A 299 17.49 8.00 -7.87
CA PRO A 299 16.85 6.78 -7.43
C PRO A 299 17.61 5.59 -8.05
N PRO A 300 17.86 4.50 -7.30
CA PRO A 300 18.73 3.40 -7.76
C PRO A 300 18.22 2.79 -9.07
N GLU A 301 19.16 2.43 -9.95
CA GLU A 301 18.91 1.89 -11.30
C GLU A 301 18.35 0.46 -11.23
N ASP A 302 18.88 -0.36 -10.32
CA ASP A 302 18.63 -1.81 -10.24
C ASP A 302 17.37 -2.18 -9.45
N VAL A 303 16.20 -1.66 -9.83
CA VAL A 303 14.95 -2.26 -9.35
C VAL A 303 14.32 -3.06 -10.48
N GLN A 304 14.53 -4.37 -10.43
CA GLN A 304 13.93 -5.33 -11.34
C GLN A 304 12.40 -5.18 -11.32
N PRO A 305 11.73 -5.10 -12.48
CA PRO A 305 10.28 -5.05 -12.52
C PRO A 305 9.72 -6.37 -11.98
N LEU A 306 8.65 -6.30 -11.17
CA LEU A 306 8.04 -7.50 -10.61
C LEU A 306 7.38 -8.41 -11.67
N THR A 307 7.21 -7.91 -12.89
CA THR A 307 6.68 -8.67 -14.02
C THR A 307 7.66 -9.77 -14.47
N GLU A 308 8.97 -9.51 -14.42
CA GLU A 308 10.03 -10.43 -14.89
C GLU A 308 10.38 -11.53 -13.87
N ILE A 309 10.11 -11.32 -12.58
CA ILE A 309 10.40 -12.28 -11.48
C ILE A 309 9.63 -13.62 -11.63
N PHE A 310 8.74 -13.76 -12.62
CA PHE A 310 7.91 -14.94 -12.83
C PHE A 310 7.87 -15.43 -14.28
N GLU A 311 8.63 -14.82 -15.20
CA GLU A 311 8.79 -15.38 -16.56
C GLU A 311 9.98 -16.35 -16.62
N ASN A 312 10.82 -16.35 -15.58
CA ASN A 312 12.04 -17.16 -15.47
C ASN A 312 11.96 -18.30 -14.43
N GLU A 313 10.76 -18.67 -13.96
CA GLU A 313 10.49 -19.84 -13.10
C GLU A 313 9.36 -20.69 -13.69
#